data_AF-A0A957QXF2-F1
#
_entry.id   AF-A0A957QXF2-F1
#
_cell.length_a   1.000
_cell.length_b   1.000
_cell.length_c   1.000
_cell.angle_alpha   90.00
_cell.angle_beta   90.00
_cell.angle_gamma   90.00
#
_symmetry.space_group_name_H-M   'P 1'
#
loop_
_entity.id
_entity.type
_entity.pdbx_description
1 polymer ?
#
loop_
_entity_poly.entity_id
_entity_poly.type
_entity_poly.pdbx_seq_one_letter_code
_entity_poly.pdbx_strand_id
1 'polypeptide(L)'
;MNDSHPTMAESSQPGDKAKYEALLQLAERAEESGRSSRAANFYRLAGEAAAAEFHNEIALDCFTRALGYTLESALVDRFGLLLARERLLALKGATLEQSHDLAALETIANFLNEDMYRAQVAARQAAWREATGDLAGAVTVASMATRLAELA
;
A
#
# COMPACT_ATOMS: atom_id res chain seq x y z
N MET A 1 -48.03 11.94 4.10
CA MET A 1 -46.59 12.25 4.14
C MET A 1 -45.98 11.59 5.35
N ASN A 2 -45.27 10.48 5.17
CA ASN A 2 -44.09 10.14 5.96
C ASN A 2 -43.34 9.01 5.22
N ASP A 3 -42.51 9.40 4.26
CA ASP A 3 -41.61 8.49 3.56
C ASP A 3 -40.39 8.21 4.44
N SER A 4 -40.48 7.14 5.22
CA SER A 4 -39.32 6.58 5.92
C SER A 4 -38.51 5.74 4.92
N HIS A 5 -37.52 6.37 4.28
CA HIS A 5 -36.44 5.66 3.60
C HIS A 5 -35.64 4.85 4.64
N PRO A 6 -35.46 3.53 4.48
CA PRO A 6 -34.46 2.81 5.24
C PRO A 6 -33.08 3.14 4.66
N THR A 7 -32.26 3.76 5.49
CA THR A 7 -30.84 4.01 5.25
C THR A 7 -30.14 2.68 4.99
N MET A 8 -29.59 2.52 3.78
CA MET A 8 -28.71 1.41 3.41
C MET A 8 -27.41 1.56 4.22
N ALA A 9 -27.38 1.00 5.43
CA ALA A 9 -26.14 0.72 6.11
C ALA A 9 -25.50 -0.46 5.38
N GLU A 10 -24.41 -0.18 4.67
CA GLU A 10 -23.53 -1.14 4.02
C GLU A 10 -23.20 -2.29 4.98
N SER A 11 -23.80 -3.43 4.71
CA SER A 11 -23.45 -4.70 5.33
C SER A 11 -22.17 -5.21 4.68
N SER A 12 -21.00 -4.85 5.21
CA SER A 12 -19.81 -5.69 5.04
C SER A 12 -20.19 -7.09 5.50
N GLN A 13 -20.07 -8.10 4.62
CA GLN A 13 -20.47 -9.44 4.99
C GLN A 13 -19.60 -9.95 6.15
N PRO A 14 -20.18 -10.65 7.14
CA PRO A 14 -19.45 -11.11 8.33
C PRO A 14 -18.24 -12.02 8.04
N GLY A 15 -18.13 -12.56 6.81
CA GLY A 15 -16.99 -13.37 6.38
C GLY A 15 -15.70 -12.57 6.12
N ASP A 16 -15.80 -11.31 5.70
CA ASP A 16 -14.63 -10.56 5.21
C ASP A 16 -13.88 -9.86 6.34
N LYS A 17 -14.61 -9.34 7.33
CA LYS A 17 -14.03 -8.84 8.58
C LYS A 17 -13.33 -9.94 9.37
N ALA A 18 -13.96 -11.11 9.48
CA ALA A 18 -13.39 -12.26 10.16
C ALA A 18 -12.05 -12.71 9.56
N LYS A 19 -11.85 -12.48 8.25
CA LYS A 19 -10.64 -12.86 7.53
C LYS A 19 -9.41 -12.07 7.97
N TYR A 20 -9.47 -10.74 7.96
CA TYR A 20 -8.30 -9.93 8.36
C TYR A 20 -8.00 -10.07 9.86
N GLU A 21 -9.04 -10.22 10.70
CA GLU A 21 -8.88 -10.45 12.15
C GLU A 21 -8.19 -11.79 12.44
N ALA A 22 -8.55 -12.86 11.74
CA ALA A 22 -7.88 -14.15 11.87
C ALA A 22 -6.41 -14.08 11.45
N LEU A 23 -6.11 -13.36 10.36
CA LEU A 23 -4.74 -13.16 9.88
C LEU A 23 -3.90 -12.33 10.88
N LEU A 24 -4.48 -11.31 11.51
CA LEU A 24 -3.84 -10.55 12.58
C LEU A 24 -3.44 -11.43 13.76
N GLN A 25 -4.34 -12.29 14.24
CA GLN A 25 -4.01 -13.22 15.34
C GLN A 25 -2.88 -14.19 14.97
N LEU A 26 -2.80 -14.62 13.71
CA LEU A 26 -1.70 -15.45 13.23
C LEU A 26 -0.39 -14.67 13.15
N ALA A 27 -0.45 -13.39 12.76
CA ALA A 27 0.71 -12.51 12.71
C ALA A 27 1.27 -12.26 14.12
N GLU A 28 0.42 -11.91 15.08
CA GLU A 28 0.79 -11.66 16.48
C GLU A 28 1.41 -12.90 17.12
N ARG A 29 0.80 -14.07 16.96
CA ARG A 29 1.40 -15.33 17.45
C ARG A 29 2.74 -15.64 16.79
N ALA A 30 2.91 -15.30 15.52
CA ALA A 30 4.18 -15.50 14.83
C ALA A 30 5.25 -14.53 15.35
N GLU A 31 4.90 -13.28 15.63
CA GLU A 31 5.72 -12.27 16.28
C GLU A 31 6.16 -12.71 17.67
N GLU A 32 5.23 -13.12 18.54
CA GLU A 32 5.51 -13.63 19.89
C GLU A 32 6.43 -14.86 19.87
N SER A 33 6.35 -15.66 18.82
CA SER A 33 7.21 -16.83 18.61
C SER A 33 8.57 -16.50 17.97
N GLY A 34 8.89 -15.23 17.71
CA GLY A 34 10.12 -14.80 17.05
C GLY A 34 10.24 -15.20 15.58
N ARG A 35 9.12 -15.53 14.92
CA ARG A 35 9.09 -15.99 13.52
C ARG A 35 8.85 -14.82 12.57
N SER A 36 9.82 -13.91 12.47
CA SER A 36 9.71 -12.62 11.76
C SER A 36 9.19 -12.76 10.33
N SER A 37 9.71 -13.69 9.52
CA SER A 37 9.25 -13.86 8.13
C SER A 37 7.78 -14.31 8.04
N ARG A 38 7.30 -15.10 9.01
CA ARG A 38 5.88 -15.49 9.09
C ARG A 38 5.02 -14.32 9.56
N ALA A 39 5.48 -13.56 10.55
CA ALA A 39 4.80 -12.35 11.01
C ALA A 39 4.63 -11.35 9.84
N ALA A 40 5.71 -11.07 9.09
CA ALA A 40 5.69 -10.22 7.90
C ALA A 40 4.63 -10.65 6.89
N ASN A 41 4.58 -11.95 6.57
CA ASN A 41 3.62 -12.49 5.62
C ASN A 41 2.18 -12.37 6.10
N PHE A 42 1.89 -12.74 7.36
CA PHE A 42 0.54 -12.64 7.89
C PHE A 42 0.07 -11.19 8.03
N TYR A 43 0.94 -10.27 8.43
CA TYR A 43 0.62 -8.84 8.42
C TYR A 43 0.35 -8.32 7.01
N ARG A 44 1.13 -8.71 6.00
CA ARG A 44 0.85 -8.36 4.60
C ARG A 44 -0.54 -8.83 4.16
N LEU A 45 -0.86 -10.11 4.39
CA LEU A 45 -2.15 -10.69 4.04
C LEU A 45 -3.32 -10.04 4.79
N ALA A 46 -3.13 -9.72 6.08
CA ALA A 46 -4.11 -9.00 6.87
C ALA A 46 -4.35 -7.59 6.30
N GLY A 47 -3.29 -6.89 5.90
CA GLY A 47 -3.38 -5.58 5.27
C GLY A 47 -4.11 -5.60 3.93
N GLU A 48 -3.82 -6.59 3.09
CA GLU A 48 -4.52 -6.81 1.82
C GLU A 48 -6.02 -7.08 2.04
N ALA A 49 -6.37 -7.93 3.00
CA ALA A 49 -7.76 -8.24 3.34
C ALA A 49 -8.49 -7.02 3.94
N ALA A 50 -7.84 -6.28 4.84
CA ALA A 50 -8.42 -5.08 5.42
C ALA A 50 -8.62 -3.96 4.38
N ALA A 51 -7.67 -3.78 3.45
CA ALA A 51 -7.78 -2.79 2.38
C ALA A 51 -8.92 -3.11 1.41
N ALA A 52 -9.15 -4.40 1.11
CA ALA A 52 -10.27 -4.84 0.28
C ALA A 52 -11.64 -4.48 0.89
N GLU A 53 -11.72 -4.42 2.23
CA GLU A 53 -12.91 -4.05 3.00
C GLU A 53 -12.93 -2.57 3.42
N PHE A 54 -12.08 -1.73 2.81
CA PHE A 54 -11.96 -0.30 3.10
C PHE A 54 -11.58 0.02 4.57
N HIS A 55 -11.08 -0.96 5.32
CA HIS A 55 -10.52 -0.76 6.66
C HIS A 55 -9.08 -0.21 6.57
N ASN A 56 -8.95 0.98 5.98
CA ASN A 56 -7.67 1.59 5.59
C ASN A 56 -6.72 1.81 6.77
N GLU A 57 -7.23 2.17 7.95
CA GLU A 57 -6.39 2.32 9.16
C GLU A 57 -5.75 0.99 9.58
N ILE A 58 -6.55 -0.09 9.57
CA ILE A 58 -6.07 -1.43 9.91
C ILE A 58 -5.06 -1.89 8.86
N ALA A 59 -5.34 -1.64 7.58
CA ALA A 59 -4.44 -1.99 6.50
C ALA A 59 -3.09 -1.25 6.58
N LEU A 60 -3.10 0.04 6.92
CA LEU A 60 -1.89 0.84 7.11
C LEU A 60 -1.02 0.33 8.27
N ASP A 61 -1.64 -0.01 9.41
CA ASP A 61 -0.92 -0.61 10.55
C ASP A 61 -0.30 -1.95 10.16
N CYS A 62 -1.09 -2.81 9.49
CA CYS A 62 -0.64 -4.10 8.98
C CYS A 62 0.57 -3.96 8.04
N PHE A 63 0.51 -3.09 7.02
CA PHE A 63 1.63 -2.90 6.10
C PHE A 63 2.86 -2.31 6.79
N THR A 64 2.67 -1.43 7.76
CA THR A 64 3.78 -0.86 8.56
C THR A 64 4.47 -1.94 9.40
N ARG A 65 3.70 -2.80 10.07
CA ARG A 65 4.24 -3.96 10.82
C ARG A 65 4.93 -4.96 9.88
N ALA A 66 4.33 -5.28 8.74
CA ALA A 66 4.93 -6.14 7.73
C ALA A 66 6.29 -5.61 7.25
N LEU A 67 6.39 -4.29 7.00
CA LEU A 67 7.65 -3.64 6.62
C LEU A 67 8.73 -3.72 7.72
N GLY A 68 8.33 -3.66 9.00
CA GLY A 68 9.23 -3.80 10.14
C GLY A 68 9.85 -5.21 10.25
N TYR A 69 9.11 -6.25 9.85
CA TYR A 69 9.59 -7.63 9.86
C TYR A 69 10.26 -8.09 8.56
N THR A 70 10.13 -7.31 7.48
CA THR A 70 10.70 -7.64 6.18
C THR A 70 12.15 -7.16 6.11
N LEU A 71 13.08 -8.09 5.86
CA LEU A 71 14.51 -7.81 5.74
C LEU A 71 14.78 -6.68 4.74
N GLU A 72 15.73 -5.79 5.03
CA GLU A 72 16.11 -4.67 4.16
C GLU A 72 16.56 -5.14 2.77
N SER A 73 17.16 -6.33 2.67
CA SER A 73 17.59 -6.96 1.42
C SER A 73 16.45 -7.59 0.60
N ALA A 74 15.27 -7.79 1.19
CA ALA A 74 14.09 -8.34 0.50
C ALA A 74 13.38 -7.25 -0.31
N LEU A 75 14.09 -6.68 -1.28
CA LEU A 75 13.72 -5.47 -2.00
C LEU A 75 12.35 -5.57 -2.68
N VAL A 76 12.06 -6.69 -3.35
CA VAL A 76 10.78 -6.91 -4.04
C VAL A 76 9.60 -6.92 -3.06
N ASP A 77 9.76 -7.60 -1.91
CA ASP A 77 8.71 -7.65 -0.88
C ASP A 77 8.49 -6.28 -0.25
N ARG A 78 9.57 -5.56 0.08
CA ARG A 78 9.50 -4.19 0.61
C ARG A 78 8.86 -3.24 -0.39
N PHE A 79 9.17 -3.37 -1.68
CA PHE A 79 8.56 -2.59 -2.73
C PHE A 79 7.05 -2.78 -2.77
N GLY A 80 6.58 -4.03 -2.77
CA GLY A 80 5.14 -4.34 -2.77
C GLY A 80 4.41 -3.75 -1.57
N LEU A 81 5.00 -3.86 -0.37
CA LEU A 81 4.44 -3.32 0.86
C LEU A 81 4.39 -1.78 0.88
N LEU A 82 5.48 -1.12 0.46
CA LEU A 82 5.52 0.34 0.36
C LEU A 82 4.52 0.86 -0.67
N LEU A 83 4.35 0.16 -1.80
CA LEU A 83 3.38 0.54 -2.82
C LEU A 83 1.94 0.42 -2.31
N ALA A 84 1.63 -0.64 -1.56
CA ALA A 84 0.31 -0.80 -0.96
C ALA A 84 0.05 0.29 0.10
N ARG A 85 1.04 0.60 0.94
CA ARG A 85 0.95 1.66 1.95
C ARG A 85 0.80 3.05 1.33
N GLU A 86 1.61 3.37 0.33
CA GLU A 86 1.57 4.65 -0.41
C GLU A 86 0.17 4.92 -1.00
N ARG A 87 -0.47 3.92 -1.59
CA ARG A 87 -1.83 4.06 -2.14
C ARG A 87 -2.88 4.39 -1.08
N LEU A 88 -2.78 3.79 0.10
CA LEU A 88 -3.66 4.08 1.22
C LEU A 88 -3.40 5.47 1.81
N LEU A 89 -2.13 5.89 1.89
CA LEU A 89 -1.77 7.23 2.33
C LEU A 89 -2.28 8.31 1.36
N ALA A 90 -2.21 8.04 0.05
CA ALA A 90 -2.80 8.89 -0.99
C ALA A 90 -4.31 9.07 -0.78
N LEU A 91 -5.04 7.97 -0.51
CA LEU A 91 -6.48 7.99 -0.27
C LEU A 91 -6.84 8.82 0.98
N LYS A 92 -5.98 8.83 2.00
CA LYS A 92 -6.18 9.60 3.23
C LYS A 92 -5.72 11.06 3.14
N GLY A 93 -5.05 11.46 2.05
CA GLY A 93 -4.42 12.78 1.94
C GLY A 93 -3.20 12.96 2.85
N ALA A 94 -2.57 11.87 3.31
CA ALA A 94 -1.38 11.88 4.15
C ALA A 94 -0.12 12.14 3.30
N THR A 95 -0.01 13.36 2.77
CA THR A 95 0.95 13.72 1.72
C THR A 95 2.41 13.62 2.12
N LEU A 96 2.75 13.86 3.40
CA LEU A 96 4.11 13.77 3.90
C LEU A 96 4.57 12.30 3.96
N GLU A 97 3.79 11.45 4.62
CA GLU A 97 4.05 10.02 4.73
C GLU A 97 4.08 9.35 3.35
N GLN A 98 3.16 9.74 2.46
CA GLN A 98 3.16 9.29 1.07
C GLN A 98 4.47 9.66 0.36
N SER A 99 5.00 10.87 0.56
CA SER A 99 6.26 11.31 -0.06
C SER A 99 7.47 10.49 0.43
N HIS A 100 7.48 10.07 1.70
CA HIS A 100 8.50 9.19 2.24
C HIS A 100 8.46 7.80 1.61
N ASP A 101 7.27 7.23 1.41
CA ASP A 101 7.10 5.94 0.73
C ASP A 101 7.52 6.02 -0.74
N LEU A 102 7.18 7.11 -1.43
CA LEU A 102 7.62 7.33 -2.82
C LEU A 102 9.14 7.42 -2.96
N ALA A 103 9.83 8.08 -2.03
CA ALA A 103 11.29 8.16 -2.03
C ALA A 103 11.95 6.79 -1.78
N ALA A 104 11.37 6.00 -0.86
CA ALA A 104 11.82 4.63 -0.60
C ALA A 104 11.59 3.72 -1.82
N LEU A 105 10.42 3.81 -2.45
CA LEU A 105 10.10 3.07 -3.67
C LEU A 105 11.04 3.41 -4.83
N GLU A 106 11.38 4.69 -5.02
CA GLU A 106 12.34 5.13 -6.03
C GLU A 106 13.73 4.53 -5.79
N THR A 107 14.19 4.55 -4.54
CA THR A 107 15.48 3.95 -4.15
C THR A 107 15.50 2.46 -4.48
N ILE A 108 14.45 1.72 -4.12
CA ILE A 108 14.36 0.29 -4.39
C ILE A 108 14.27 0.01 -5.90
N ALA A 109 13.45 0.77 -6.65
CA ALA A 109 13.30 0.59 -8.08
C ALA A 109 14.63 0.80 -8.83
N ASN A 110 15.41 1.81 -8.43
CA ASN A 110 16.73 2.06 -8.99
C ASN A 110 17.72 0.94 -8.63
N PHE A 111 17.64 0.35 -7.44
CA PHE A 111 18.52 -0.77 -7.05
C PHE A 111 18.15 -2.06 -7.78
N LEU A 112 16.86 -2.34 -7.96
CA LEU A 112 16.39 -3.50 -8.75
C LEU A 112 16.80 -3.36 -10.23
N ASN A 113 16.96 -2.14 -10.74
CA ASN A 113 17.39 -1.83 -12.10
C ASN A 113 16.51 -2.48 -13.18
N GLU A 114 15.21 -2.46 -12.92
CA GLU A 114 14.16 -3.04 -13.77
C GLU A 114 13.17 -1.93 -14.16
N ASP A 115 12.99 -1.71 -15.46
CA ASP A 115 12.23 -0.55 -15.96
C ASP A 115 10.76 -0.59 -15.55
N MET A 116 10.18 -1.79 -15.38
CA MET A 116 8.80 -1.95 -14.86
C MET A 116 8.61 -1.32 -13.47
N TYR A 117 9.56 -1.53 -12.54
CA TYR A 117 9.47 -0.94 -11.20
C TYR A 117 9.63 0.58 -11.26
N ARG A 118 10.55 1.07 -12.10
CA ARG A 118 10.78 2.52 -12.28
C ARG A 118 9.57 3.20 -12.91
N ALA A 119 8.93 2.55 -13.88
CA ALA A 119 7.69 3.01 -14.51
C ALA A 119 6.57 3.14 -13.46
N GLN A 120 6.42 2.13 -12.60
CA GLN A 120 5.39 2.12 -11.57
C GLN A 120 5.61 3.25 -10.55
N VAL A 121 6.84 3.48 -10.11
CA VAL A 121 7.16 4.62 -9.22
C VAL A 121 6.88 5.95 -9.89
N ALA A 122 7.31 6.14 -11.14
CA ALA A 122 7.08 7.36 -11.89
C ALA A 122 5.58 7.68 -12.03
N ALA A 123 4.74 6.65 -12.28
CA ALA A 123 3.29 6.80 -12.33
C ALA A 123 2.69 7.24 -10.97
N ARG A 124 3.19 6.69 -9.84
CA ARG A 124 2.74 7.09 -8.50
C ARG A 124 3.20 8.49 -8.12
N GLN A 125 4.43 8.87 -8.47
CA GLN A 125 4.93 10.24 -8.30
C GLN A 125 4.12 11.24 -9.13
N ALA A 126 3.68 10.88 -10.34
CA ALA A 126 2.81 11.72 -11.15
C ALA A 126 1.49 12.02 -10.43
N ALA A 127 0.83 10.97 -9.91
CA ALA A 127 -0.41 11.11 -9.16
C ALA A 127 -0.26 11.96 -7.88
N TRP A 128 0.85 11.80 -7.14
CA TRP A 128 1.14 12.63 -5.96
C TRP A 128 1.35 14.10 -6.33
N ARG A 129 2.11 14.37 -7.40
CA ARG A 129 2.33 15.75 -7.88
C ARG A 129 1.04 16.41 -8.36
N GLU A 130 0.19 15.66 -9.07
CA GLU A 130 -1.13 16.12 -9.46
C GLU A 130 -1.98 16.49 -8.23
N ALA A 131 -2.03 15.60 -7.23
CA ALA A 131 -2.78 15.83 -5.99
C ALA A 131 -2.26 17.02 -5.15
N THR A 132 -0.96 17.34 -5.27
CA THR A 132 -0.31 18.45 -4.56
C THR A 132 -0.21 19.74 -5.38
N GLY A 133 -0.68 19.72 -6.63
CA GLY A 133 -0.76 20.90 -7.50
C GLY A 133 0.47 21.17 -8.37
N ASP A 134 1.51 20.32 -8.33
CA ASP A 134 2.66 20.38 -9.24
C ASP A 134 2.33 19.71 -10.59
N LEU A 135 1.46 20.35 -11.37
CA LEU A 135 0.98 19.79 -12.64
C LEU A 135 2.11 19.64 -13.69
N ALA A 136 3.06 20.58 -13.71
CA ALA A 136 4.19 20.52 -14.64
C ALA A 136 5.12 19.35 -14.32
N GLY A 137 5.42 19.15 -13.02
CA GLY A 137 6.16 17.98 -12.58
C GLY A 137 5.39 16.68 -12.82
N ALA A 138 4.08 16.66 -12.61
CA ALA A 138 3.23 15.49 -12.86
C ALA A 138 3.30 15.01 -14.32
N VAL A 139 3.20 15.92 -15.30
CA VAL A 139 3.32 15.61 -16.73
C VAL A 139 4.70 15.03 -17.06
N THR A 140 5.75 15.58 -16.45
CA THR A 140 7.13 15.13 -16.67
C THR A 140 7.31 13.68 -16.25
N VAL A 141 6.91 13.33 -15.01
CA VAL A 141 7.05 11.93 -14.55
C VAL A 141 6.05 10.97 -15.15
N ALA A 142 4.83 11.42 -15.52
CA ALA A 142 3.90 10.59 -16.27
C ALA A 142 4.49 10.18 -17.63
N SER A 143 5.15 11.12 -18.32
CA SER A 143 5.83 10.85 -19.60
C SER A 143 6.99 9.86 -19.42
N MET A 144 7.75 9.98 -18.32
CA MET A 144 8.79 9.01 -17.98
C MET A 144 8.20 7.61 -17.71
N ALA A 145 7.08 7.53 -17.00
CA ALA A 145 6.41 6.27 -16.71
C ALA A 145 6.00 5.54 -18.00
N THR A 146 5.39 6.25 -18.96
CA THR A 146 5.03 5.67 -20.26
C THR A 146 6.25 5.16 -21.00
N ARG A 147 7.32 5.96 -21.10
CA ARG A 147 8.55 5.56 -21.79
C ARG A 147 9.20 4.33 -21.18
N LEU A 148 9.24 4.23 -19.84
CA LEU A 148 9.80 3.07 -19.15
C LEU A 148 8.93 1.83 -19.34
N ALA A 149 7.60 1.99 -19.35
CA ALA A 149 6.67 0.89 -19.59
C ALA A 149 6.75 0.34 -21.03
N GLU A 150 7.11 1.17 -22.02
CA GLU A 150 7.36 0.72 -23.39
C GLU A 150 8.66 -0.07 -23.55
N LEU A 151 9.60 0.04 -22.61
CA LEU A 151 10.91 -0.61 -22.64
C LEU A 151 10.98 -1.92 -21.83
N ALA A 152 9.99 -2.16 -20.97
CA ALA A 152 9.88 -3.34 -20.13
C ALA A 152 9.25 -4.54 -20.87
#